data_AF-A0A3M2R9X8-F1
#
_entry.id   AF-A0A3M2R9X8-F1
#
_cell.length_a   1.000
_cell.length_b   1.000
_cell.length_c   1.000
_cell.angle_alpha   90.00
_cell.angle_beta   90.00
_cell.angle_gamma   90.00
#
_symmetry.space_group_name_H-M   'P 1'
#
loop_
_entity.id
_entity.type
_entity.pdbx_description
1 polymer ?
#
loop_
_entity_poly.entity_id
_entity_poly.type
_entity_poly.pdbx_seq_one_letter_code
_entity_poly.pdbx_strand_id
1 'polypeptide(L)'
;MRRSMFFGIFSSILGLIGLIRLFTASSDLPVYQWPIEAFQGLVFTLGWAVGVPESLACPVAALSVLVVLAVLFVAGKKVSGLLD
;
A
#
# COMPACT_ATOMS: atom_id res chain seq x y z
N MET A 1 -7.43 17.57 -16.75
CA MET A 1 -6.69 17.62 -15.45
C MET A 1 -7.44 16.98 -14.27
N ARG A 2 -8.68 17.37 -13.93
CA ARG A 2 -9.42 16.78 -12.77
C ARG A 2 -9.70 15.28 -12.89
N ARG A 3 -10.08 14.78 -14.07
CA ARG A 3 -10.38 13.35 -14.31
C ARG A 3 -9.16 12.45 -14.04
N SER A 4 -8.02 12.75 -14.66
CA SER A 4 -6.76 12.02 -14.43
C SER A 4 -6.34 11.99 -12.95
N MET A 5 -6.50 13.11 -12.23
CA MET A 5 -6.22 13.16 -10.79
C MET A 5 -7.18 12.27 -9.98
N PHE A 6 -8.47 12.27 -10.32
CA PHE A 6 -9.48 11.40 -9.70
C PHE A 6 -9.14 9.91 -9.92
N PHE A 7 -8.80 9.52 -11.13
CA PHE A 7 -8.40 8.15 -11.46
C PHE A 7 -7.11 7.74 -10.75
N GLY A 8 -6.13 8.64 -10.63
CA GLY A 8 -4.93 8.42 -9.84
C GLY A 8 -5.24 8.16 -8.37
N ILE A 9 -6.02 9.03 -7.72
CA ILE A 9 -6.40 8.88 -6.31
C ILE A 9 -7.18 7.57 -6.11
N PHE A 10 -8.18 7.31 -6.97
CA PHE A 10 -9.00 6.11 -6.89
C PHE A 10 -8.15 4.84 -7.02
N SER A 11 -7.22 4.80 -7.97
CA SER A 11 -6.29 3.69 -8.15
C SER A 11 -5.36 3.48 -6.96
N SER A 12 -4.83 4.55 -6.35
CA SER A 12 -4.02 4.45 -5.12
C SER A 12 -4.81 3.93 -3.94
N ILE A 13 -6.05 4.39 -3.75
CA ILE A 13 -6.92 3.91 -2.67
C ILE A 13 -7.22 2.42 -2.86
N LEU A 14 -7.59 2.02 -4.08
CA LEU A 14 -7.85 0.61 -4.40
C LEU A 14 -6.62 -0.27 -4.16
N GLY A 15 -5.44 0.16 -4.60
CA GLY A 15 -4.24 -0.63 -4.37
C GLY A 15 -3.78 -0.64 -2.92
N LEU A 16 -4.06 0.41 -2.13
CA LEU A 16 -3.86 0.38 -0.67
C LEU A 16 -4.79 -0.65 -0.01
N ILE A 17 -6.08 -0.65 -0.38
CA ILE A 17 -7.03 -1.66 0.12
C ILE A 17 -6.58 -3.07 -0.28
N GLY A 18 -6.10 -3.24 -1.52
CA GLY A 18 -5.53 -4.50 -2.00
C GLY A 18 -4.33 -4.95 -1.17
N LEU A 19 -3.42 -4.04 -0.83
CA LEU A 19 -2.26 -4.34 0.01
C LEU A 19 -2.69 -4.73 1.43
N ILE A 20 -3.63 -4.00 2.03
CA ILE A 20 -4.18 -4.35 3.34
C ILE A 20 -4.78 -5.77 3.30
N ARG A 21 -5.62 -6.04 2.29
CA ARG A 21 -6.25 -7.36 2.09
C ARG A 21 -5.24 -8.48 1.87
N LEU A 22 -4.10 -8.21 1.22
CA LEU A 22 -3.06 -9.21 1.02
C LEU A 22 -2.47 -9.69 2.35
N PHE A 23 -2.24 -8.77 3.29
CA PHE A 23 -1.70 -9.11 4.61
C PHE A 23 -2.77 -9.56 5.61
N THR A 24 -4.04 -9.21 5.42
CA THR A 24 -5.14 -9.60 6.32
C THR A 24 -6.08 -10.66 5.76
N ALA A 25 -5.72 -11.33 4.66
CA ALA A 25 -6.57 -12.31 3.98
C ALA A 25 -7.01 -13.46 4.91
N SER A 26 -6.16 -13.84 5.86
CA SER A 26 -6.41 -14.89 6.85
C SER A 26 -6.68 -14.35 8.25
N SER A 27 -6.95 -13.06 8.40
CA SER A 27 -7.17 -12.45 9.71
C SER A 27 -8.61 -12.63 10.18
N ASP A 28 -8.77 -13.10 11.43
CA ASP A 28 -10.05 -13.14 12.14
C ASP A 28 -10.38 -11.81 12.83
N LEU A 29 -9.49 -10.80 12.74
CA LEU A 29 -9.69 -9.51 13.37
C LEU A 29 -10.78 -8.69 12.68
N PRO A 30 -11.46 -7.79 13.41
CA PRO A 30 -12.43 -6.88 12.81
C PRO A 30 -11.77 -5.88 11.84
N VAL A 31 -12.51 -5.49 10.80
CA VAL A 31 -12.02 -4.72 9.64
C VAL A 31 -11.28 -3.42 10.00
N TYR A 32 -11.67 -2.76 11.08
CA TYR A 32 -11.03 -1.51 11.50
C TYR A 32 -9.59 -1.70 12.03
N GLN A 33 -9.21 -2.93 12.41
CA GLN A 33 -7.85 -3.27 12.85
C GLN A 33 -6.96 -3.76 11.70
N TRP A 34 -7.53 -4.03 10.53
CA TRP A 34 -6.76 -4.51 9.39
C TRP A 34 -5.63 -3.57 8.93
N PRO A 35 -5.77 -2.23 8.96
CA PRO A 35 -4.68 -1.36 8.53
C PRO A 35 -3.43 -1.50 9.40
N ILE A 36 -3.60 -1.59 10.73
CA ILE A 36 -2.47 -1.73 11.65
C ILE A 36 -1.85 -3.12 11.55
N GLU A 37 -2.67 -4.15 11.40
CA GLU A 37 -2.21 -5.53 11.20
C GLU A 37 -1.42 -5.68 9.90
N ALA A 38 -1.95 -5.17 8.78
CA ALA A 38 -1.25 -5.18 7.50
C ALA A 38 0.10 -4.45 7.58
N PHE A 39 0.14 -3.30 8.27
CA PHE A 39 1.37 -2.56 8.46
C PHE A 39 2.39 -3.34 9.29
N GLN A 40 1.96 -3.99 10.37
CA GLN A 40 2.84 -4.84 11.18
C GLN A 40 3.33 -6.07 10.40
N GLY A 41 2.47 -6.70 9.62
CA GLY A 41 2.86 -7.80 8.72
C GLY A 41 3.91 -7.36 7.70
N LEU A 42 3.81 -6.13 7.18
CA LEU A 42 4.80 -5.53 6.30
C LEU A 42 6.13 -5.27 7.01
N VAL A 43 6.09 -4.66 8.21
CA VAL A 43 7.29 -4.45 9.06
C VAL A 43 7.99 -5.77 9.35
N PHE A 44 7.22 -6.79 9.75
CA PHE A 44 7.73 -8.14 9.99
C PHE A 44 8.36 -8.74 8.73
N THR A 45 7.68 -8.65 7.58
CA THR A 45 8.19 -9.16 6.30
C THR A 45 9.49 -8.47 5.91
N LEU A 46 9.64 -7.17 6.15
CA LEU A 46 10.88 -6.45 5.87
C LEU A 46 12.01 -6.84 6.84
N GLY A 47 11.70 -6.99 8.13
CA GLY A 47 12.69 -7.44 9.11
C GLY A 47 13.16 -8.87 8.84
N TRP A 48 12.23 -9.78 8.56
CA TRP A 48 12.51 -11.19 8.39
C TRP A 48 12.96 -11.57 6.97
N ALA A 49 12.22 -11.16 5.93
CA ALA A 49 12.50 -11.59 4.55
C ALA A 49 13.62 -10.78 3.88
N VAL A 50 13.73 -9.48 4.20
CA VAL A 50 14.77 -8.60 3.64
C VAL A 50 15.98 -8.48 4.58
N GLY A 51 15.80 -8.79 5.87
CA GLY A 51 16.87 -8.68 6.88
C GLY A 51 17.09 -7.25 7.37
N VAL A 52 16.07 -6.38 7.28
CA VAL A 52 16.17 -5.01 7.78
C VAL A 52 16.30 -5.02 9.31
N PRO A 53 17.23 -4.26 9.91
CA PRO A 53 17.33 -4.16 11.37
C PRO A 53 16.01 -3.68 11.99
N GLU A 54 15.64 -4.21 13.15
CA GLU A 54 14.35 -3.89 13.80
C GLU A 54 14.12 -2.37 13.97
N SER A 55 15.18 -1.63 14.31
CA SER A 55 15.12 -0.17 14.45
C SER A 55 14.78 0.57 13.14
N LEU A 56 15.10 -0.02 11.98
CA LEU A 56 14.85 0.54 10.65
C LEU A 56 13.62 -0.08 9.97
N ALA A 57 13.13 -1.22 10.44
CA ALA A 57 12.02 -1.92 9.79
C ALA A 57 10.75 -1.06 9.75
N CYS A 58 10.45 -0.32 10.83
CA CYS A 58 9.30 0.58 10.90
C CYS A 58 9.38 1.75 9.89
N PRO A 59 10.43 2.59 9.87
CA PRO A 59 10.52 3.68 8.89
C PRO A 59 10.63 3.18 7.45
N VAL A 60 11.30 2.04 7.20
CA VAL A 60 11.37 1.44 5.86
C VAL A 60 9.99 0.94 5.41
N ALA A 61 9.20 0.34 6.30
CA ALA A 61 7.82 -0.04 6.00
C ALA A 61 6.96 1.17 5.64
N ALA A 62 7.03 2.26 6.42
CA ALA A 62 6.31 3.49 6.12
C ALA A 62 6.67 4.07 4.74
N LEU A 63 7.97 4.11 4.41
CA LEU A 63 8.44 4.53 3.09
C LEU A 63 7.94 3.61 1.99
N SER A 64 7.94 2.29 2.20
CA SER A 64 7.45 1.34 1.21
C SER A 64 5.97 1.53 0.88
N VAL A 65 5.13 1.83 1.89
CA VAL A 65 3.70 2.15 1.67
C VAL A 65 3.55 3.42 0.83
N LEU A 66 4.33 4.46 1.11
CA LEU A 66 4.33 5.70 0.32
C LEU A 66 4.76 5.46 -1.13
N VAL A 67 5.79 4.64 -1.35
CA VAL A 67 6.25 4.27 -2.69
C VAL A 67 5.16 3.51 -3.43
N VAL A 68 4.52 2.52 -2.80
CA VAL A 68 3.41 1.78 -3.41
C VAL A 68 2.27 2.72 -3.78
N LEU A 69 1.87 3.63 -2.88
CA LEU A 69 0.84 4.63 -3.15
C LEU A 69 1.20 5.52 -4.33
N ALA A 70 2.45 5.99 -4.42
CA ALA A 70 2.92 6.84 -5.51
C ALA A 70 2.97 6.09 -6.85
N VAL A 71 3.43 4.83 -6.86
CA VAL A 71 3.48 3.98 -8.06
C VAL A 71 2.06 3.74 -8.57
N LEU A 72 1.12 3.38 -7.70
CA LEU A 72 -0.28 3.18 -8.06
C LEU A 72 -0.94 4.48 -8.53
N PHE A 73 -0.58 5.61 -7.92
CA PHE A 73 -1.09 6.92 -8.34
C PHE A 73 -0.67 7.25 -9.77
N VAL A 74 0.63 7.08 -10.05
CA VAL A 74 1.20 7.32 -11.38
C VAL A 74 0.64 6.32 -12.40
N ALA A 75 0.47 5.06 -12.02
CA ALA A 75 -0.15 4.04 -12.87
C ALA A 75 -1.61 4.42 -13.20
N GLY A 76 -2.43 4.75 -12.21
CA GLY A 76 -3.81 5.19 -12.41
C GLY A 76 -3.93 6.45 -13.27
N LYS A 77 -3.02 7.41 -13.09
CA LYS A 77 -2.93 8.59 -13.96
C LYS A 77 -2.58 8.25 -15.40
N LYS A 78 -1.61 7.34 -15.61
CA LYS A 78 -1.22 6.89 -16.96
C LYS A 78 -2.36 6.14 -17.65
N VAL A 79 -3.05 5.24 -16.94
CA VAL A 79 -4.22 4.52 -17.48
C VAL A 79 -5.32 5.50 -17.90
N SER A 80 -5.59 6.53 -17.09
CA SER A 80 -6.55 7.58 -17.48
C SER A 80 -6.11 8.37 -18.71
N GLY A 81 -4.81 8.59 -18.92
CA GLY A 81 -4.31 9.27 -20.10
C GLY A 81 -4.23 8.40 -21.36
N LEU A 82 -4.32 7.08 -21.22
CA LEU A 82 -4.46 6.13 -22.34
C LEU A 82 -5.93 5.90 -22.74
N LEU A 83 -6.87 6.25 -21.85
CA LEU A 83 -8.31 6.13 -22.08
C LEU A 83 -8.96 7.40 -22.67
N ASP A 84 -8.23 8.52 -22.68
CA ASP A 84 -8.57 9.76 -23.40
C ASP A 84 -7.98 9.71 -24.83
#